data_AF-A0A8D9AYL7-F1
#
_entry.id   AF-A0A8D9AYL7-F1
#
_cell.length_a   1.000
_cell.length_b   1.000
_cell.length_c   1.000
_cell.angle_alpha   90.00
_cell.angle_beta   90.00
_cell.angle_gamma   90.00
#
_symmetry.space_group_name_H-M   'P 1'
#
loop_
_entity.id
_entity.type
_entity.pdbx_description
1 polymer ?
#
loop_
_entity_poly.entity_id
_entity_poly.type
_entity_poly.pdbx_seq_one_letter_code
_entity_poly.pdbx_strand_id
1 'polypeptide(L)'
;MDCGAGYFLHNGQCTVKCPVGTYPDSKASLCQACHYSCKRCEGSNNDQCTLCYPDATLVNSLCIPSILLEDLNTTLWYQRVLNILYIHLFILLVVTLYYGWKHKSVLLDWMRSRRGGRGREVGVTRLRYSKQRRDELVLSE
;
A
#
# COMPACT_ATOMS: atom_id res chain seq x y z
N MET A 1 -37.94 -28.70 32.61
CA MET A 1 -37.74 -29.32 31.28
C MET A 1 -36.25 -29.26 31.03
N ASP A 2 -35.54 -30.31 31.42
CA ASP A 2 -34.09 -30.42 31.27
C ASP A 2 -33.82 -31.71 30.50
N CYS A 3 -32.89 -31.65 29.55
CA CYS A 3 -32.54 -32.80 28.73
C CYS A 3 -31.36 -33.53 29.38
N GLY A 4 -31.34 -34.87 29.29
CA GLY A 4 -30.23 -35.66 29.83
C GLY A 4 -28.88 -35.26 29.19
N ALA A 5 -27.77 -35.59 29.84
CA ALA A 5 -26.44 -35.28 29.35
C ALA A 5 -26.23 -35.77 27.90
N GLY A 6 -25.74 -34.89 27.03
CA GLY A 6 -25.56 -35.18 25.60
C GLY A 6 -26.78 -34.90 24.71
N TYR A 7 -27.87 -34.38 25.27
CA TYR A 7 -29.05 -33.95 24.53
C TYR A 7 -29.27 -32.44 24.67
N PHE A 8 -29.80 -31.83 23.60
CA PHE A 8 -30.11 -30.41 23.52
C PHE A 8 -31.61 -30.20 23.30
N LEU A 9 -32.19 -29.26 24.04
CA LEU A 9 -33.60 -28.91 23.90
C LEU A 9 -33.84 -28.09 22.62
N HIS A 10 -34.81 -28.51 21.81
CA HIS A 10 -35.28 -27.80 20.62
C HIS A 10 -36.80 -27.98 20.47
N ASN A 11 -37.58 -26.90 20.44
CA ASN A 11 -39.06 -26.92 20.33
C ASN A 11 -39.74 -27.88 21.33
N GLY A 12 -39.25 -27.94 22.56
CA GLY A 12 -39.81 -28.81 23.60
C GLY A 12 -39.40 -30.30 23.51
N GLN A 13 -38.55 -30.67 22.55
CA GLN A 13 -38.04 -32.03 22.39
C GLN A 13 -36.51 -32.08 22.60
N CYS A 14 -36.02 -33.15 23.23
CA CYS A 14 -34.59 -33.38 23.42
C CYS A 14 -33.99 -34.07 22.18
N THR A 15 -32.98 -33.48 21.58
CA THR A 15 -32.31 -33.98 20.37
C THR A 15 -30.80 -34.08 20.58
N VAL A 16 -30.15 -35.11 20.03
CA VAL A 16 -28.68 -35.25 20.12
C VAL A 16 -27.98 -34.31 19.14
N LYS A 17 -28.62 -34.06 17.99
CA LYS A 17 -28.12 -33.16 16.94
C LYS A 17 -29.13 -32.05 16.71
N CYS A 18 -28.66 -30.82 16.83
CA CYS A 18 -29.46 -29.65 16.50
C CYS A 18 -29.78 -29.61 14.99
N PRO A 19 -31.02 -29.23 14.61
CA PRO A 19 -31.41 -29.12 13.22
C PRO A 19 -30.66 -27.98 12.49
N VAL A 20 -30.71 -28.01 11.16
CA VAL A 20 -30.09 -26.97 10.31
C VAL A 20 -30.65 -25.59 10.69
N GLY A 21 -29.78 -24.58 10.73
CA GLY A 21 -30.11 -23.24 11.22
C GLY A 21 -29.94 -23.07 12.74
N THR A 22 -29.57 -24.12 13.47
CA THR A 22 -29.26 -24.05 14.90
C THR A 22 -27.93 -24.72 15.25
N TYR A 23 -27.33 -24.32 16.35
CA TYR A 23 -26.10 -24.88 16.90
C TYR A 23 -26.30 -25.32 18.35
N PRO A 24 -25.58 -26.37 18.80
CA PRO A 24 -25.65 -26.84 20.18
C PRO A 24 -24.93 -25.87 21.13
N ASP A 25 -25.67 -25.16 21.98
CA ASP A 25 -25.08 -24.37 23.05
C ASP A 25 -24.88 -25.26 24.29
N SER A 26 -23.62 -25.56 24.60
CA SER A 26 -23.26 -26.38 25.77
C SER A 26 -23.52 -25.68 27.11
N LYS A 27 -23.61 -24.35 27.14
CA LYS A 27 -23.89 -23.59 28.37
C LYS A 27 -25.37 -23.64 28.72
N ALA A 28 -26.22 -23.63 27.71
CA ALA A 28 -27.68 -23.58 27.87
C ALA A 28 -28.37 -24.94 27.65
N SER A 29 -27.61 -25.97 27.25
CA SER A 29 -28.12 -27.31 26.87
C SER A 29 -29.29 -27.23 25.89
N LEU A 30 -29.26 -26.27 24.98
CA LEU A 30 -30.32 -25.99 24.01
C LEU A 30 -29.75 -25.70 22.62
N CYS A 31 -30.54 -25.96 21.59
CA CYS A 31 -30.20 -25.60 20.22
C CYS A 31 -30.50 -24.11 19.95
N GLN A 32 -29.47 -23.27 19.89
CA GLN A 32 -29.61 -21.85 19.60
C GLN A 32 -29.60 -21.57 18.10
N ALA A 33 -30.29 -20.52 17.67
CA ALA A 33 -30.31 -20.10 16.27
C ALA A 33 -28.95 -19.58 15.82
N CYS A 34 -28.57 -19.92 14.60
CA CYS A 34 -27.41 -19.34 13.91
C CYS A 34 -27.66 -17.88 13.50
N HIS A 35 -26.60 -17.16 13.19
CA HIS A 35 -26.70 -15.88 12.51
C HIS A 35 -27.43 -16.04 11.16
N TYR A 36 -28.31 -15.09 10.82
CA TYR A 36 -29.21 -15.20 9.65
C TYR A 36 -28.49 -15.34 8.31
N SER A 37 -27.22 -14.95 8.23
CA SER A 37 -26.40 -15.03 7.02
C SER A 37 -25.97 -16.45 6.66
N CYS A 38 -26.08 -17.44 7.55
CA CYS A 38 -25.62 -18.79 7.28
C CYS A 38 -26.61 -19.89 7.60
N LYS A 39 -26.44 -21.00 6.89
CA LYS A 39 -27.29 -22.19 6.95
C LYS A 39 -26.87 -23.12 8.08
N ARG A 40 -25.57 -23.21 8.37
CA ARG A 40 -25.02 -23.88 9.57
C ARG A 40 -23.93 -23.03 10.18
N CYS A 41 -23.83 -23.10 11.50
CA CYS A 41 -22.86 -22.40 12.30
C CYS A 41 -22.36 -23.28 13.45
N GLU A 42 -21.25 -22.88 14.05
CA GLU A 42 -20.72 -23.45 15.30
C GLU A 42 -20.91 -22.51 16.50
N GLY A 43 -21.45 -21.31 16.27
CA GLY A 43 -21.79 -20.36 17.32
C GLY A 43 -22.72 -19.25 16.85
N SER A 44 -22.97 -18.27 17.71
CA SER A 44 -23.94 -17.20 17.46
C SER A 44 -23.48 -16.16 16.44
N ASN A 45 -22.17 -16.04 16.20
CA ASN A 45 -21.62 -14.96 15.42
C ASN A 45 -21.62 -15.25 13.91
N ASN A 46 -21.54 -14.19 13.11
CA ASN A 46 -21.52 -14.25 11.65
C ASN A 46 -20.20 -14.80 11.07
N ASP A 47 -19.14 -14.86 11.87
CA ASP A 47 -17.81 -15.39 11.55
C ASP A 47 -17.62 -16.84 12.01
N GLN A 48 -18.69 -17.48 12.50
CA GLN A 48 -18.69 -18.87 12.95
C GLN A 48 -19.55 -19.77 12.05
N CYS A 49 -19.66 -19.41 10.77
CA CYS A 49 -20.47 -20.14 9.81
C CYS A 49 -19.69 -21.31 9.21
N THR A 50 -20.33 -22.48 9.11
CA THR A 50 -19.77 -23.69 8.50
C THR A 50 -20.43 -24.05 7.17
N LEU A 51 -21.64 -23.52 6.91
CA LEU A 51 -22.36 -23.73 5.66
C LEU A 51 -23.17 -22.48 5.30
N CYS A 52 -23.02 -22.01 4.06
CA CYS A 52 -23.79 -20.88 3.52
C CYS A 52 -25.04 -21.34 2.77
N TYR A 53 -25.92 -20.39 2.48
CA TYR A 53 -27.00 -20.58 1.51
C TYR A 53 -26.44 -20.70 0.09
N PRO A 54 -27.18 -21.31 -0.86
CA PRO A 54 -26.68 -21.59 -2.21
C PRO A 54 -26.30 -20.34 -3.03
N ASP A 55 -26.77 -19.17 -2.62
CA ASP A 55 -26.45 -17.85 -3.20
C ASP A 55 -25.19 -17.21 -2.60
N ALA A 56 -24.61 -17.79 -1.55
CA ALA A 56 -23.46 -17.26 -0.84
C ALA A 56 -22.28 -18.25 -0.81
N THR A 57 -21.07 -17.71 -0.85
CA THR A 57 -19.82 -18.47 -0.78
C THR A 57 -19.20 -18.32 0.62
N LEU A 58 -18.67 -19.41 1.15
CA LEU A 58 -17.97 -19.42 2.45
C LEU A 58 -16.53 -18.91 2.27
N VAL A 59 -16.20 -17.81 2.92
CA VAL A 59 -14.86 -17.18 2.90
C VAL A 59 -14.46 -16.88 4.34
N ASN A 60 -13.38 -17.51 4.83
CA ASN A 60 -12.87 -17.32 6.20
C ASN A 60 -13.96 -17.41 7.29
N SER A 61 -14.85 -18.41 7.19
CA SER A 61 -15.98 -18.62 8.10
C SER A 61 -17.09 -17.54 8.06
N LEU A 62 -17.05 -16.63 7.09
CA LEU A 62 -18.14 -15.71 6.75
C LEU A 62 -18.84 -16.14 5.46
N CYS A 63 -20.15 -15.95 5.40
CA CYS A 63 -20.92 -16.14 4.18
C CYS A 63 -21.05 -14.83 3.42
N ILE A 64 -20.41 -14.76 2.26
CA ILE A 64 -20.45 -13.59 1.37
C ILE A 64 -21.34 -13.93 0.17
N PRO A 65 -22.40 -13.15 -0.10
CA PRO A 65 -23.22 -13.30 -1.30
C PRO A 65 -22.39 -13.30 -2.58
N SER A 66 -22.68 -14.22 -3.49
CA SER A 66 -21.91 -14.38 -4.73
C SER A 66 -22.01 -13.17 -5.65
N ILE A 67 -23.15 -12.47 -5.61
CA ILE A 67 -23.37 -11.20 -6.31
C ILE A 67 -22.38 -10.11 -5.88
N LEU A 68 -21.98 -10.07 -4.61
CA LEU A 68 -21.04 -9.08 -4.09
C LEU A 68 -19.59 -9.42 -4.43
N LEU A 69 -19.29 -10.71 -4.66
CA LEU A 69 -17.95 -11.14 -5.07
C LEU A 69 -17.62 -10.68 -6.50
N GLU A 70 -18.63 -10.57 -7.35
CA GLU A 70 -18.48 -10.01 -8.70
C GLU A 70 -18.20 -8.50 -8.65
N ASP A 71 -18.91 -7.77 -7.80
CA ASP A 71 -18.69 -6.33 -7.56
C ASP A 71 -17.31 -6.04 -6.93
N LEU A 72 -16.87 -6.88 -5.98
CA LEU A 72 -15.57 -6.70 -5.33
C LEU A 72 -14.43 -6.90 -6.33
N ASN A 73 -14.55 -7.91 -7.20
CA ASN A 73 -13.51 -8.23 -8.18
C ASN A 73 -13.45 -7.21 -9.34
N THR A 74 -14.59 -6.65 -9.74
CA THR A 74 -14.63 -5.55 -10.73
C THR A 74 -14.05 -4.26 -10.17
N THR A 75 -14.21 -3.97 -8.87
CA THR A 75 -13.57 -2.80 -8.27
C THR A 75 -12.03 -2.91 -8.27
N LEU A 76 -11.47 -4.13 -8.25
CA LEU A 76 -10.02 -4.37 -8.24
C LEU A 76 -9.32 -3.98 -9.55
N TRP A 77 -9.93 -4.14 -10.73
CA TRP A 77 -9.29 -3.72 -11.99
C TRP A 77 -9.18 -2.19 -12.04
N TYR A 78 -10.19 -1.48 -11.57
CA TYR A 78 -10.19 -0.02 -11.48
C TYR A 78 -9.11 0.46 -10.51
N GLN A 79 -8.99 -0.18 -9.34
CA GLN A 79 -7.90 0.09 -8.40
C GLN A 79 -6.52 -0.17 -9.01
N ARG A 80 -6.34 -1.24 -9.79
CA ARG A 80 -5.07 -1.53 -10.48
C ARG A 80 -4.72 -0.47 -11.53
N VAL A 81 -5.68 -0.04 -12.33
CA VAL A 81 -5.50 1.03 -13.33
C VAL A 81 -5.14 2.35 -12.65
N LEU A 82 -5.86 2.71 -11.59
CA LEU A 82 -5.60 3.93 -10.83
C LEU A 82 -4.19 3.95 -10.22
N ASN A 83 -3.73 2.83 -9.66
CA ASN A 83 -2.38 2.70 -9.13
C ASN A 83 -1.32 2.88 -10.22
N ILE A 84 -1.53 2.30 -11.42
CA ILE A 84 -0.61 2.47 -12.55
C ILE A 84 -0.53 3.94 -12.98
N LEU A 85 -1.67 4.63 -13.07
CA LEU A 85 -1.72 6.05 -13.41
C LEU A 85 -0.97 6.89 -12.37
N TYR A 86 -1.16 6.62 -11.08
CA TYR A 86 -0.47 7.32 -10.00
C TYR A 86 1.06 7.13 -10.07
N ILE A 87 1.52 5.90 -10.29
CA ILE A 87 2.95 5.57 -10.46
C ILE A 87 3.53 6.35 -11.66
N HIS A 88 2.82 6.37 -12.78
CA HIS A 88 3.26 7.08 -13.97
C HIS A 88 3.39 8.59 -13.72
N LEU A 89 2.40 9.21 -13.07
CA LEU A 89 2.45 10.63 -12.71
C LEU A 89 3.60 10.95 -11.74
N PHE A 90 3.86 10.06 -10.78
CA PHE A 90 4.98 10.21 -9.85
C PHE A 90 6.33 10.15 -10.58
N ILE A 91 6.50 9.22 -11.52
CA ILE A 91 7.72 9.13 -12.34
C ILE A 91 7.92 10.41 -13.13
N LEU A 92 6.88 10.93 -13.79
CA LEU A 92 6.97 12.20 -14.53
C LEU A 92 7.35 13.38 -13.62
N LEU A 93 6.76 13.45 -12.42
CA LEU A 93 7.09 14.47 -11.43
C LEU A 93 8.55 14.36 -10.97
N VAL A 94 9.03 13.17 -10.65
CA VAL A 94 10.44 12.95 -10.24
C VAL A 94 11.39 13.30 -11.38
N VAL A 95 11.08 12.89 -12.61
CA VAL A 95 11.85 13.17 -13.81
C VAL A 95 11.96 14.68 -14.06
N THR A 96 10.84 15.40 -14.03
CA THR A 96 10.82 16.86 -14.23
C THR A 96 11.57 17.59 -13.13
N LEU A 97 11.46 17.17 -11.87
CA LEU A 97 12.25 17.71 -10.77
C LEU A 97 13.74 17.42 -10.93
N TYR A 98 14.12 16.20 -11.34
CA TYR A 98 15.50 15.81 -11.57
C TYR A 98 16.13 16.64 -12.69
N TYR A 99 15.47 16.74 -13.84
CA TYR A 99 15.96 17.55 -14.96
C TYR A 99 15.93 19.05 -14.64
N GLY A 100 14.91 19.52 -13.93
CA GLY A 100 14.83 20.90 -13.44
C GLY A 100 15.95 21.24 -12.45
N TRP A 101 16.26 20.34 -11.53
CA TRP A 101 17.36 20.46 -10.58
C TRP A 101 18.72 20.43 -11.30
N LYS A 102 18.92 19.48 -12.23
CA LYS A 102 20.13 19.37 -13.06
C LYS A 102 20.32 20.60 -13.94
N HIS A 103 19.26 21.13 -14.54
CA HIS A 103 19.34 22.34 -15.34
C HIS A 103 19.65 23.56 -14.46
N LYS A 104 19.02 23.67 -13.28
CA LYS A 104 19.30 24.74 -12.31
C LYS A 104 20.71 24.64 -11.77
N SER A 105 21.26 23.44 -11.53
CA SER A 105 22.65 23.28 -11.09
C SER A 105 23.62 23.67 -12.20
N VAL A 106 23.41 23.22 -13.45
CA VAL A 106 24.22 23.65 -14.60
C VAL A 106 24.11 25.16 -14.85
N LEU A 107 22.93 25.75 -14.70
CA LEU A 107 22.73 27.20 -14.83
C LEU A 107 23.36 27.96 -13.65
N LEU A 108 23.27 27.44 -12.43
CA LEU A 108 23.94 28.01 -11.26
C LEU A 108 25.46 27.88 -11.37
N ASP A 109 25.98 26.78 -11.90
CA ASP A 109 27.40 26.55 -12.15
C ASP A 109 27.89 27.43 -13.30
N TRP A 110 27.12 27.59 -14.37
CA TRP A 110 27.38 28.57 -15.43
C TRP A 110 27.33 30.01 -14.92
N MET A 111 26.35 30.36 -14.07
CA MET A 111 26.27 31.66 -13.42
C MET A 111 27.41 31.90 -12.43
N ARG A 112 27.86 30.86 -11.70
CA ARG A 112 29.00 30.91 -10.78
C ARG A 112 30.32 31.03 -11.56
N SER A 113 30.43 30.36 -12.71
CA SER A 113 31.53 30.53 -13.68
C SER A 113 31.55 31.94 -14.27
N ARG A 114 30.40 32.54 -14.58
CA ARG A 114 30.31 33.94 -15.03
C ARG A 114 30.61 34.95 -13.92
N ARG A 115 30.30 34.67 -12.66
CA ARG A 115 30.59 35.54 -11.51
C ARG A 115 32.04 35.43 -11.03
N GLY A 116 32.72 34.30 -11.27
CA GLY A 116 34.14 34.08 -10.98
C GLY A 116 35.11 34.50 -12.09
N GLY A 117 34.62 34.76 -13.30
CA GLY A 117 35.41 35.13 -14.47
C GLY A 117 35.63 36.63 -14.69
N ARG A 118 35.62 37.46 -13.64
CA ARG A 118 35.96 38.90 -13.74
C ARG A 118 36.92 39.34 -12.63
N GLY A 119 37.98 38.56 -12.37
CA GLY A 119 38.94 38.92 -11.32
C GLY A 119 40.24 38.12 -11.22
N ARG A 120 40.64 37.32 -12.22
CA ARG A 120 41.87 36.51 -12.11
C ARG A 120 42.78 36.46 -13.33
N GLU A 121 42.70 37.45 -14.23
CA GLU A 121 43.65 37.56 -15.35
C GLU A 121 44.52 38.84 -15.31
N VAL A 122 44.24 39.80 -14.42
CA VAL A 122 45.02 41.06 -14.35
C VAL A 122 46.29 40.95 -13.48
N GLY A 123 46.49 39.84 -12.77
CA GLY A 123 47.64 39.65 -11.85
C GLY A 123 48.82 38.84 -12.41
N VAL A 124 48.58 37.90 -13.33
CA VAL A 124 49.62 36.93 -13.74
C VAL A 124 50.49 37.47 -14.88
N THR A 125 49.94 38.31 -15.75
CA THR A 125 50.68 38.96 -16.86
C THR A 125 51.66 40.02 -16.37
N ARG A 126 51.37 40.70 -15.26
CA ARG A 126 52.28 41.70 -14.67
C ARG A 126 53.50 41.05 -13.98
N LEU A 127 53.35 39.83 -13.43
CA LEU A 127 54.46 39.07 -12.83
C LEU A 127 55.34 38.36 -13.88
N ARG A 128 54.79 38.00 -15.05
CA ARG A 128 55.60 37.46 -16.17
C ARG A 128 56.46 38.54 -16.83
N TYR A 129 55.95 39.75 -16.98
CA TYR A 129 56.69 40.85 -17.62
C TYR A 129 57.87 41.36 -16.76
N SER A 130 57.73 41.33 -15.43
CA SER A 130 58.82 41.73 -14.51
C SER A 130 59.88 40.64 -14.29
N LYS A 131 59.58 39.38 -14.66
CA LYS A 131 60.57 38.30 -14.68
C LYS A 131 61.41 38.35 -15.96
N GLN A 132 60.78 38.53 -17.12
CA GLN A 132 61.47 38.59 -18.41
C GLN A 132 62.51 39.73 -18.49
N ARG A 133 62.18 40.92 -17.96
CA ARG A 133 63.10 42.07 -17.98
C ARG A 133 64.28 41.94 -16.99
N ARG A 134 64.21 41.02 -16.02
CA ARG A 134 65.30 40.77 -15.06
C ARG A 134 66.32 39.78 -15.62
N ASP A 135 65.88 38.86 -16.47
CA ASP A 135 66.73 37.85 -17.09
C ASP A 135 67.55 38.43 -18.28
N GLU A 136 67.08 39.48 -18.94
CA GLU A 136 67.84 40.20 -20.00
C GLU A 136 68.97 41.10 -19.47
N LEU A 137 68.92 41.55 -18.20
CA LEU A 137 69.95 42.42 -17.59
C LEU A 137 71.14 41.66 -16.99
N VAL A 138 71.06 40.32 -16.91
CA VAL A 138 72.15 39.44 -16.41
C VAL A 138 73.03 38.91 -17.55
N LEU A 139 72.60 39.07 -18.82
CA LEU A 139 73.33 38.56 -20.00
C LEU A 139 74.27 39.57 -20.66
N SER A 140 74.51 40.73 -20.02
CA SER A 140 75.35 41.82 -20.54
C SER A 140 76.51 42.21 -19.62
N GLU A 141 76.92 41.32 -18.71
CA GLU A 141 78.23 41.35 -18.01
C GLU A 141 79.08 40.15 -18.40
#